data_AF-A0A1G2CNF3-F1
#
_entry.id   AF-A0A1G2CNF3-F1
#
_cell.length_a   1.000
_cell.length_b   1.000
_cell.length_c   1.000
_cell.angle_alpha   90.00
_cell.angle_beta   90.00
_cell.angle_gamma   90.00
#
_symmetry.space_group_name_H-M   'P 1'
#
loop_
_entity.id
_entity.type
_entity.pdbx_description
1 polymer ?
#
loop_
_entity_poly.entity_id
_entity_poly.type
_entity_poly.pdbx_seq_one_letter_code
_entity_poly.pdbx_strand_id
1 'polypeptide(L)' 'MIRKIKGKYVVLSETTGRRFGSYDTKEEAERRLRQVEYFKYLAEHGKKPRKVAKRRKTR' A
#
# COMPACT_ATOMS: atom_id res chain seq x y z
N MET A 1 5.13 -8.49 -3.55
CA MET A 1 4.56 -9.86 -3.57
C MET A 1 3.33 -10.05 -2.68
N ILE A 2 2.49 -11.05 -2.99
CA ILE A 2 1.37 -11.52 -2.15
C ILE A 2 1.67 -12.93 -1.65
N ARG A 3 1.53 -13.21 -0.36
CA ARG A 3 1.64 -14.56 0.21
C ARG A 3 0.39 -14.93 1.00
N LYS A 4 -0.06 -16.18 0.90
CA LYS A 4 -1.15 -16.69 1.73
C LYS A 4 -0.59 -17.18 3.07
N ILE A 5 -1.02 -16.58 4.17
CA ILE A 5 -0.57 -16.90 5.52
C ILE A 5 -1.79 -17.07 6.41
N LYS A 6 -1.93 -18.23 7.06
CA LYS A 6 -3.07 -18.55 7.97
C LYS A 6 -4.44 -18.25 7.33
N GLY A 7 -4.61 -18.61 6.06
CA GLY A 7 -5.86 -18.40 5.32
C GLY A 7 -6.06 -17.00 4.72
N LYS A 8 -5.25 -15.99 5.09
CA LYS A 8 -5.35 -14.61 4.59
C LYS A 8 -4.28 -14.30 3.54
N TYR A 9 -4.57 -13.37 2.65
CA TYR A 9 -3.65 -12.84 1.64
C TYR A 9 -2.87 -11.65 2.21
N VAL A 10 -1.56 -11.82 2.42
CA VAL A 10 -0.68 -10.81 3.01
C VAL A 10 0.19 -10.19 1.92
N VAL A 11 0.15 -8.86 1.82
CA VAL A 11 1.00 -8.10 0.90
C VAL A 11 2.32 -7.80 1.58
N LEU A 12 3.42 -8.24 0.96
CA LEU A 12 4.78 -8.14 1.48
C LEU A 12 5.69 -7.39 0.49
N SER A 13 6.61 -6.60 1.04
CA SER A 13 7.74 -6.05 0.29
C SER A 13 8.69 -7.18 -0.09
N GLU A 14 9.13 -7.21 -1.35
CA GLU A 14 10.15 -8.16 -1.81
C GLU A 14 11.52 -7.85 -1.22
N THR A 15 11.87 -6.57 -1.10
CA THR A 15 13.19 -6.14 -0.65
C THR A 15 13.34 -6.11 0.87
N THR A 16 12.32 -5.67 1.60
CA THR A 16 12.43 -5.47 3.06
C THR A 16 11.66 -6.50 3.88
N GLY A 17 10.86 -7.36 3.25
CA GLY A 17 9.99 -8.30 3.95
C GLY A 17 8.89 -7.64 4.80
N ARG A 18 8.73 -6.30 4.73
CA ARG A 18 7.69 -5.57 5.45
C ARG A 18 6.29 -5.98 5.00
N ARG A 19 5.37 -6.09 5.96
CA ARG A 19 3.94 -6.34 5.73
C ARG A 19 3.22 -5.02 5.47
N PHE A 20 2.53 -4.92 4.34
CA PHE A 20 1.71 -3.76 3.96
C PHE A 20 0.21 -3.94 4.25
N GLY A 21 -0.19 -5.14 4.66
CA GLY A 21 -1.56 -5.47 5.06
C GLY A 21 -1.88 -6.95 4.87
N SER A 22 -2.96 -7.40 5.50
CA SER A 22 -3.56 -8.72 5.34
C SER A 22 -5.01 -8.57 4.92
N TYR A 23 -5.44 -9.34 3.94
CA TYR A 23 -6.75 -9.27 3.30
C TYR A 23 -7.37 -10.65 3.22
N ASP A 24 -8.69 -10.70 3.17
CA ASP A 24 -9.42 -11.97 3.11
C ASP A 24 -9.53 -12.47 1.65
N THR A 25 -9.52 -11.55 0.69
CA THR A 25 -9.56 -11.88 -0.75
C THR A 25 -8.25 -11.58 -1.47
N LYS A 26 -8.02 -12.31 -2.57
CA LYS A 26 -6.88 -12.08 -3.47
C LYS A 26 -6.97 -10.71 -4.15
N GLU A 27 -8.17 -10.31 -4.54
CA GLU A 27 -8.44 -9.06 -5.26
C GLU A 27 -8.10 -7.82 -4.43
N GLU A 28 -8.43 -7.82 -3.13
CA GLU A 28 -8.05 -6.73 -2.22
C GLU A 28 -6.54 -6.64 -2.05
N ALA A 29 -5.87 -7.79 -1.93
CA ALA A 29 -4.41 -7.84 -1.84
C ALA A 29 -3.74 -7.31 -3.12
N GLU A 30 -4.28 -7.63 -4.29
CA GLU A 30 -3.81 -7.09 -5.58
C GLU A 30 -4.04 -5.59 -5.69
N ARG A 31 -5.21 -5.07 -5.29
CA ARG A 31 -5.47 -3.63 -5.24
C ARG A 31 -4.46 -2.91 -4.34
N ARG A 32 -4.15 -3.50 -3.18
CA ARG A 32 -3.15 -2.93 -2.28
C ARG A 32 -1.75 -2.97 -2.88
N LEU A 33 -1.37 -4.05 -3.55
CA LEU A 33 -0.08 -4.16 -4.22
C LEU A 33 0.10 -3.05 -5.26
N ARG A 34 -0.92 -2.83 -6.11
CA ARG A 34 -0.92 -1.74 -7.10
C ARG A 34 -0.73 -0.37 -6.47
N GLN A 35 -1.36 -0.10 -5.32
CA GLN A 35 -1.16 1.15 -4.59
C GLN A 35 0.28 1.31 -4.12
N VAL A 36 0.88 0.25 -3.56
CA VAL A 36 2.27 0.27 -3.09
C VAL A 36 3.24 0.52 -4.25
N GLU A 37 3.05 -0.15 -5.38
CA GLU A 37 3.84 0.05 -6.60
C GLU A 37 3.69 1.48 -7.13
N TYR A 38 2.48 2.01 -7.15
CA TYR A 38 2.23 3.39 -7.55
C TYR A 38 2.98 4.39 -6.65
N PHE A 39 2.94 4.20 -5.33
CA PHE A 39 3.70 5.05 -4.42
C PHE A 39 5.21 4.91 -4.59
N LYS A 40 5.71 3.72 -4.90
CA LYS A 40 7.13 3.50 -5.22
C LYS A 40 7.53 4.27 -6.48
N TYR A 41 6.73 4.16 -7.54
CA TYR A 41 6.94 4.89 -8.79
C TYR A 41 6.97 6.41 -8.56
N LEU A 42 5.99 6.94 -7.81
CA LEU A 42 5.94 8.38 -7.48
C LEU A 42 7.14 8.85 -6.64
N ALA A 43 7.59 8.03 -5.69
CA ALA A 43 8.75 8.33 -4.86
C ALA A 43 10.04 8.39 -5.70
N GLU A 44 10.22 7.47 -6.64
CA GLU A 44 11.37 7.45 -7.56
C GLU A 44 11.33 8.63 -8.55
N HIS A 45 10.16 9.01 -9.04
CA HIS A 45 10.01 10.09 -10.04
C HIS A 45 9.84 11.49 -9.41
N GLY A 46 10.17 11.65 -8.12
CA GLY A 46 10.21 12.95 -7.43
C GLY A 46 8.86 13.66 -7.25
N LYS A 47 7.75 13.06 -7.69
CA LYS A 47 6.39 13.60 -7.55
C LYS A 47 5.89 13.28 -6.14
N LYS A 48 6.35 14.05 -5.16
CA LYS A 48 5.84 13.97 -3.80
C LYS A 48 4.33 14.22 -3.84
N PRO A 49 3.50 13.35 -3.24
CA PRO A 49 2.07 13.58 -3.18
C PRO A 49 1.83 14.95 -2.54
N ARG A 50 1.00 15.77 -3.18
CA ARG A 50 0.65 17.10 -2.66
C ARG A 50 0.12 16.90 -1.24
N LYS A 51 0.79 17.47 -0.25
CA LYS A 51 0.30 17.44 1.14
C LYS A 51 -1.04 18.16 1.14
N VAL A 52 -2.13 17.42 1.26
CA VAL A 52 -3.45 18.02 1.43
C VAL A 52 -3.42 18.74 2.77
N ALA A 53 -3.51 20.07 2.76
CA ALA A 53 -3.61 20.83 3.99
C ALA A 53 -4.82 20.30 4.76
N LYS A 54 -4.61 19.81 5.99
CA LYS A 54 -5.71 19.40 6.86
C LYS A 54 -6.59 20.64 7.06
N ARG A 55 -7.77 20.68 6.42
CA ARG A 55 -8.79 21.68 6.74
C ARG A 55 -9.10 21.48 8.22
N ARG A 56 -8.67 22.41 9.08
CA ARG A 56 -9.12 22.47 10.47
C ARG A 56 -10.64 22.56 10.39
N LYS A 57 -11.32 21.50 10.81
CA LYS A 57 -12.78 21.48 10.94
C LYS A 57 -13.10 22.38 12.12
N THR A 58 -13.30 23.67 11.86
CA THR A 58 -13.89 24.59 12.84
C THR A 58 -15.31 24.10 13.12
N ARG A 59 -15.62 23.98 14.41
CA ARG A 59 -16.94 23.64 14.93
C ARG A 59 -17.97 24.67 14.50
#